data_AF-A0A0P4W7G8-F1
#
_entry.id   AF-A0A0P4W7G8-F1
#
_cell.length_a   1.000
_cell.length_b   1.000
_cell.length_c   1.000
_cell.angle_alpha   90.00
_cell.angle_beta   90.00
_cell.angle_gamma   90.00
#
_symmetry.space_group_name_H-M   'P 1'
#
loop_
_entity.id
_entity.type
_entity.pdbx_description
1 polymer ?
#
loop_
_entity_poly.entity_id
_entity_poly.type
_entity_poly.pdbx_seq_one_letter_code
_entity_poly.pdbx_strand_id
1 'polypeptide(L)'
;MGPDPEGSDKGFVMKVNLSSGETHKFTEDKLYCSSPQFVARPGAVDEDDGLILFLGTDSRDEKSVFLVVLDAATMTQVARASVVTSAPVPLPLHALYIPASTQ
;
A
#
# COMPACT_ATOMS: atom_id res chain seq x y z
N MET A 1 15.45 -9.34 -6.35
CA MET A 1 14.00 -9.55 -6.52
C MET A 1 13.48 -8.24 -7.10
N GLY A 2 13.21 -8.20 -8.40
CA GLY A 2 12.69 -7.03 -9.10
C GLY A 2 11.38 -7.41 -9.80
N PRO A 3 10.70 -6.44 -10.42
CA PRO A 3 9.47 -6.70 -11.16
C PRO A 3 9.74 -7.76 -12.24
N ASP A 4 8.89 -8.79 -12.31
CA ASP A 4 8.91 -9.84 -13.31
C ASP A 4 8.24 -9.35 -14.60
N PRO A 5 9.01 -9.09 -15.68
CA PRO A 5 8.48 -8.60 -16.94
C PRO A 5 7.66 -9.65 -17.70
N GLU A 6 7.82 -10.95 -17.40
CA GLU A 6 7.08 -12.06 -18.01
C GLU A 6 5.72 -12.31 -17.31
N GLY A 7 5.48 -11.63 -16.19
CA GLY A 7 4.13 -11.33 -15.74
C GLY A 7 3.54 -12.15 -14.59
N SER A 8 4.35 -12.66 -13.66
CA SER A 8 3.85 -13.34 -12.46
C SER A 8 3.66 -12.46 -11.22
N ASP A 9 4.02 -11.17 -11.26
CA ASP A 9 3.94 -10.30 -10.08
C ASP A 9 2.51 -10.07 -9.58
N LYS A 10 2.26 -10.58 -8.37
CA LYS A 10 1.01 -10.47 -7.61
C LYS A 10 1.29 -9.93 -6.23
N GLY A 11 2.06 -8.84 -6.14
CA GLY A 11 2.27 -8.13 -4.89
C GLY A 11 0.92 -7.92 -4.20
N PHE A 12 0.92 -8.07 -2.88
CA PHE A 12 -0.30 -7.94 -2.11
C PHE A 12 0.00 -7.36 -0.75
N VAL A 13 -1.01 -6.66 -0.22
CA VAL A 13 -1.06 -6.27 1.18
C VAL A 13 -2.13 -7.12 1.84
N MET A 14 -1.78 -7.73 2.97
CA MET A 14 -2.65 -8.63 3.71
C MET A 14 -2.89 -8.06 5.11
N LYS A 15 -4.15 -8.01 5.51
CA LYS A 15 -4.57 -7.83 6.90
C LYS A 15 -4.98 -9.19 7.47
N VAL A 16 -4.58 -9.46 8.71
CA VAL A 16 -4.95 -10.68 9.44
C VAL A 16 -5.53 -10.26 10.79
N ASN A 17 -6.78 -10.61 11.05
CA ASN A 17 -7.35 -10.47 12.38
C ASN A 17 -6.82 -11.60 13.26
N LEU A 18 -6.03 -11.27 14.28
CA LEU A 18 -5.37 -12.27 15.12
C LEU A 18 -6.33 -13.02 16.06
N SER A 19 -7.49 -12.44 16.39
CA SER A 19 -8.47 -13.06 17.26
C SER A 19 -9.37 -14.04 16.52
N SER A 20 -9.79 -13.70 15.30
CA SER A 20 -10.70 -14.54 14.50
C SER A 20 -9.99 -15.42 13.47
N GLY A 21 -8.76 -15.06 13.08
CA GLY A 21 -8.04 -15.66 11.95
C GLY A 21 -8.54 -15.19 10.58
N GLU A 22 -9.50 -14.26 10.52
CA GLU A 22 -10.00 -13.68 9.27
C GLU A 22 -8.88 -12.91 8.54
N THR A 23 -8.88 -12.99 7.20
CA THR A 23 -7.88 -12.32 6.38
C THR A 23 -8.52 -11.49 5.29
N HIS A 24 -7.95 -10.33 5.02
CA HIS A 24 -8.35 -9.46 3.92
C HIS A 24 -7.13 -9.16 3.06
N LYS A 25 -7.24 -9.43 1.77
CA LYS A 25 -6.16 -9.27 0.80
C LYS A 25 -6.49 -8.15 -0.18
N PHE A 26 -5.59 -7.19 -0.31
CA PHE A 26 -5.55 -6.27 -1.43
C PHE A 26 -4.47 -6.70 -2.42
N THR A 27 -4.81 -6.83 -3.69
CA THR A 27 -3.87 -7.15 -4.77
C THR A 27 -4.47 -6.69 -6.09
N GLU A 28 -3.60 -6.38 -7.05
CA GLU A 28 -3.97 -6.01 -8.41
C GLU A 28 -3.02 -6.69 -9.38
N ASP A 29 -3.38 -6.70 -10.66
CA ASP A 29 -2.48 -7.20 -11.69
C ASP A 29 -1.24 -6.32 -11.80
N LYS A 30 -0.06 -6.95 -11.91
CA LYS A 30 1.24 -6.28 -12.08
C LYS A 30 1.63 -5.35 -10.94
N LEU A 31 1.05 -5.55 -9.76
CA LEU A 31 1.38 -4.79 -8.56
C LEU A 31 2.68 -5.30 -7.94
N TYR A 32 3.63 -4.40 -7.76
CA TYR A 32 4.72 -4.56 -6.80
C TYR A 32 4.56 -3.51 -5.70
N CYS A 33 4.33 -3.94 -4.46
CA CYS A 33 4.00 -3.05 -3.34
C CYS A 33 5.18 -2.87 -2.37
N SER A 34 5.33 -1.65 -1.85
CA SER A 34 6.24 -1.32 -0.74
C SER A 34 5.75 -1.88 0.59
N SER A 35 6.54 -1.64 1.65
CA SER A 35 6.05 -1.82 3.02
C SER A 35 4.79 -0.96 3.25
N PRO A 36 3.67 -1.51 3.74
CA PRO A 36 2.49 -0.74 4.10
C PRO A 36 2.70 0.04 5.40
N GLN A 37 1.94 1.13 5.57
CA GLN A 37 1.93 1.99 6.75
C GLN A 37 0.51 2.22 7.21
N PHE A 38 0.24 1.99 8.49
CA PHE A 38 -1.03 2.33 9.11
C PHE A 38 -1.04 3.77 9.59
N VAL A 39 -2.15 4.47 9.36
CA VAL A 39 -2.40 5.83 9.82
C VAL A 39 -3.78 5.86 10.48
N ALA A 40 -3.78 5.96 11.81
CA ALA A 40 -5.00 6.06 12.60
C ALA A 40 -5.79 7.33 12.25
N ARG A 41 -7.11 7.23 12.25
CA ARG A 41 -7.99 8.40 12.26
C ARG A 41 -7.71 9.20 13.56
N PRO A 42 -7.69 10.54 13.51
CA PRO A 42 -7.63 11.33 14.74
C PRO A 42 -8.76 10.94 15.70
N GLY A 43 -8.39 10.54 16.93
CA GLY A 43 -9.35 10.09 17.94
C GLY A 43 -9.90 8.66 17.75
N ALA A 44 -9.28 7.84 16.89
CA ALA A 44 -9.62 6.43 16.72
C ALA A 44 -9.62 5.69 18.06
N VAL A 45 -10.65 4.87 18.28
CA VAL A 45 -10.77 3.97 19.44
C VAL A 45 -10.48 2.53 19.03
N ASP A 46 -10.97 2.12 17.87
CA ASP A 46 -10.71 0.80 17.30
C ASP A 46 -9.31 0.75 16.67
N GLU A 47 -8.59 -0.37 16.85
CA GLU A 47 -7.19 -0.54 16.42
C GLU A 47 -6.98 -0.29 14.92
N ASP A 48 -7.99 -0.61 14.10
CA ASP A 48 -7.98 -0.51 12.65
C ASP A 48 -8.86 0.63 12.10
N ASP A 49 -9.32 1.57 12.94
CA ASP A 49 -9.97 2.79 12.47
C ASP A 49 -8.94 3.77 11.89
N GLY A 50 -8.71 3.63 10.59
CA GLY A 50 -7.74 4.46 9.88
C GLY A 50 -7.53 4.00 8.46
N LEU A 51 -6.34 4.30 7.94
CA LEU A 51 -5.94 4.03 6.57
C LEU A 51 -4.69 3.17 6.52
N ILE A 52 -4.58 2.33 5.49
CA ILE A 52 -3.32 1.70 5.08
C ILE A 52 -2.82 2.40 3.82
N LEU A 53 -1.56 2.84 3.86
CA LEU A 53 -0.89 3.49 2.74
C LEU A 53 0.31 2.65 2.30
N PHE A 54 0.49 2.49 1.00
CA PHE A 54 1.70 1.91 0.43
C PHE A 54 1.96 2.46 -0.96
N LEU A 55 3.24 2.50 -1.34
CA LEU A 55 3.62 2.77 -2.72
C LEU A 55 3.51 1.48 -3.52
N GLY A 56 2.99 1.59 -4.73
CA GLY A 56 3.02 0.54 -5.73
C GLY A 56 3.75 1.01 -6.98
N THR A 57 4.43 0.09 -7.64
CA THR A 57 4.92 0.26 -9.01
C THR A 57 4.20 -0.71 -9.91
N ASP A 58 4.00 -0.32 -11.17
CA ASP A 58 3.48 -1.20 -12.20
C ASP A 58 4.64 -1.96 -12.85
N SER A 59 4.66 -3.28 -12.79
CA SER A 59 5.75 -4.07 -13.37
C SER A 59 5.87 -3.93 -14.90
N ARG A 60 4.87 -3.35 -15.56
CA ARG A 60 4.89 -3.03 -17.00
C ARG A 60 5.60 -1.71 -17.32
N ASP A 61 5.72 -0.81 -16.35
CA ASP A 61 6.34 0.51 -16.52
C ASP A 61 7.16 0.88 -15.28
N GLU A 62 8.48 0.72 -15.38
CA GLU A 62 9.44 1.05 -14.33
C GLU A 62 9.46 2.53 -13.92
N LYS A 63 8.79 3.41 -14.67
CA LYS A 63 8.66 4.85 -14.36
C LYS A 63 7.33 5.18 -13.68
N SER A 64 6.41 4.22 -13.61
CA SER A 64 5.10 4.38 -13.01
C SER A 64 5.14 4.04 -11.52
N VAL A 65 4.81 5.02 -10.69
CA VAL A 65 4.65 4.84 -9.24
C VAL A 65 3.32 5.45 -8.79
N PHE A 66 2.68 4.80 -7.83
CA PHE A 66 1.43 5.28 -7.27
C PHE A 66 1.38 5.03 -5.77
N LEU A 67 0.66 5.89 -5.06
CA LEU A 67 0.28 5.68 -3.67
C LEU A 67 -1.14 5.12 -3.65
N VAL A 68 -1.32 3.95 -3.04
CA VAL A 68 -2.63 3.36 -2.76
C VAL A 68 -3.02 3.72 -1.34
N VAL A 69 -4.28 4.10 -1.16
CA VAL A 69 -4.88 4.36 0.16
C VAL A 69 -6.05 3.40 0.32
N LEU A 70 -5.95 2.53 1.31
CA LEU A 70 -7.00 1.59 1.70
C LEU A 70 -7.66 2.04 3.01
N ASP A 71 -8.95 1.80 3.13
CA ASP A 71 -9.62 1.75 4.43
C ASP A 71 -9.07 0.56 5.23
N ALA A 72 -8.56 0.79 6.44
CA ALA A 72 -7.85 -0.23 7.20
C ALA A 72 -8.79 -1.30 7.79
N ALA A 73 -10.05 -0.97 8.05
CA ALA A 73 -11.06 -1.92 8.53
C ALA A 73 -11.42 -2.93 7.43
N THR A 74 -11.73 -2.45 6.24
CA THR A 74 -12.29 -3.23 5.13
C THR A 74 -11.28 -3.68 4.08
N MET A 75 -10.06 -3.12 4.09
CA MET A 75 -9.04 -3.29 3.04
C MET A 75 -9.52 -2.91 1.63
N THR A 76 -10.51 -2.02 1.53
CA THR A 76 -11.01 -1.49 0.26
C THR A 76 -10.26 -0.24 -0.15
N GLN A 77 -9.95 -0.08 -1.45
CA GLN A 77 -9.27 1.12 -1.94
C GLN A 77 -10.22 2.32 -1.91
N VAL A 78 -9.82 3.37 -1.19
CA VAL A 78 -10.58 4.63 -1.07
C VAL A 78 -9.96 5.77 -1.88
N ALA A 79 -8.66 5.71 -2.17
CA ALA A 79 -7.99 6.69 -3.03
C ALA A 79 -6.74 6.12 -3.70
N ARG A 80 -6.30 6.82 -4.75
CA ARG A 80 -5.03 6.58 -5.44
C ARG A 80 -4.44 7.90 -5.93
N ALA A 81 -3.14 8.07 -5.77
CA ALA A 81 -2.36 9.13 -6.43
C ALA A 81 -1.29 8.49 -7.32
N SER A 82 -1.19 8.89 -8.59
CA SER A 82 -0.27 8.29 -9.56
C SER A 82 0.68 9.32 -10.16
N VAL A 83 1.93 8.93 -10.39
CA VAL A 83 2.97 9.76 -11.00
C VAL A 83 3.78 8.91 -11.98
N VAL A 84 4.10 9.50 -13.14
CA VAL A 84 5.09 8.94 -14.08
C VAL A 84 6.36 9.78 -13.99
N THR A 85 7.48 9.17 -13.66
CA THR A 85 8.76 9.84 -13.50
C THR A 85 9.54 9.92 -14.82
N SER A 86 10.54 10.81 -14.91
CA SER A 86 11.39 10.93 -16.10
C SER A 86 12.40 9.79 -16.26
N ALA A 87 12.66 9.06 -15.18
CA ALA A 87 13.60 7.94 -15.10
C ALA A 87 13.02 6.83 -14.20
N PRO A 88 13.55 5.59 -14.25
CA PRO A 88 13.00 4.47 -13.49
C PRO A 88 12.97 4.73 -11.98
N VAL A 89 11.89 4.30 -11.32
CA VAL A 89 11.70 4.43 -9.87
C VAL A 89 12.40 3.25 -9.19
N PRO A 90 13.34 3.50 -8.25
CA PRO A 90 13.94 2.41 -7.50
C PRO A 90 12.91 1.75 -6.58
N LEU A 91 13.13 0.47 -6.26
CA LEU A 91 12.22 -0.30 -5.42
C LEU A 91 11.99 0.39 -4.06
N PRO A 92 10.72 0.67 -3.69
CA PRO A 92 10.42 1.30 -2.42
C PRO A 92 10.58 0.31 -1.27
N LEU A 93 11.43 0.64 -0.29
CA LEU A 93 11.72 -0.19 0.89
C LEU A 93 10.77 0.11 2.05
N HIS A 94 11.29 0.75 3.10
CA HIS A 94 10.54 1.18 4.27
C HIS A 94 10.06 2.62 4.09
N ALA A 95 8.92 2.93 4.68
CA ALA A 95 8.33 4.26 4.73
C ALA A 95 7.96 4.59 6.18
N LEU A 96 7.79 5.88 6.46
CA LEU A 96 7.30 6.38 7.74
C LEU A 96 6.29 7.50 7.47
N TYR A 97 5.12 7.42 8.08
CA TYR A 97 4.18 8.52 8.12
C TYR A 97 4.49 9.44 9.31
N ILE A 98 4.55 10.75 9.06
CA ILE A 98 4.77 11.77 10.09
C ILE A 98 3.55 12.71 10.10
N PRO A 99 2.73 12.72 11.17
CA PRO A 99 1.60 13.62 11.28
C PRO A 99 2.08 15.08 11.41
N ALA A 100 1.33 16.02 10.83
CA ALA A 100 1.72 17.44 10.78
C ALA A 100 1.80 18.13 12.16
N SER A 101 1.15 17.59 13.19
CA SER A 101 1.34 17.94 14.61
C SER A 101 0.51 17.02 15.49
N THR A 102 1.10 16.40 16.51
CA THR A 102 0.37 15.87 17.66
C THR A 102 -0.05 17.07 18.52
N GLN A 103 -1.32 17.48 18.44
CA GLN A 103 -1.92 18.36 19.46
C GLN A 103 -2.78 17.51 20.39
#